data_AF-A0A352J4P6-F1
#
_entry.id   AF-A0A352J4P6-F1
#
_cell.length_a   1.000
_cell.length_b   1.000
_cell.length_c   1.000
_cell.angle_alpha   90.00
_cell.angle_beta   90.00
_cell.angle_gamma   90.00
#
_symmetry.space_group_name_H-M   'P 1'
#
loop_
_entity.id
_entity.type
_entity.pdbx_description
1 polymer ?
#
loop_
_entity_poly.entity_id
_entity_poly.type
_entity_poly.pdbx_seq_one_letter_code
_entity_poly.pdbx_strand_id
1 'polypeptide(L)'
;IYDTILFAVYGLGGCILFLLMFFSEHPATNPNWNFVWLNIFALVAAILFWAKPVKKAVNIYHFINFAALTLFLLFWWLLPQQLPVAGILFSMSMWLRSGMNVFMQTKRRKVNKRYVSSKYMKAGWGQ
;
A
#
# COMPACT_ATOMS: atom_id res chain seq x y z
N ILE A 1 8.47 -12.54 0.27
CA ILE A 1 9.53 -12.39 -0.75
C ILE A 1 9.05 -11.54 -1.92
N TYR A 2 8.08 -11.99 -2.74
CA TYR A 2 7.59 -11.18 -3.86
C TYR A 2 7.17 -9.76 -3.45
N ASP A 3 6.29 -9.62 -2.44
CA ASP A 3 5.84 -8.29 -2.00
C ASP A 3 7.00 -7.45 -1.46
N THR A 4 7.97 -8.06 -0.78
CA THR A 4 9.18 -7.36 -0.31
C THR A 4 9.97 -6.76 -1.49
N ILE A 5 10.22 -7.55 -2.54
CA ILE A 5 10.95 -7.10 -3.72
C ILE A 5 10.17 -5.99 -4.42
N LEU A 6 8.86 -6.20 -4.61
CA LEU A 6 7.99 -5.25 -5.26
C LEU A 6 8.01 -3.89 -4.54
N PHE A 7 7.74 -3.87 -3.24
CA PHE A 7 7.73 -2.64 -2.44
C PHE A 7 9.13 -2.02 -2.29
N ALA A 8 10.20 -2.82 -2.33
CA ALA A 8 11.57 -2.29 -2.38
C ALA A 8 11.85 -1.55 -3.70
N VAL A 9 11.42 -2.08 -4.86
CA VAL A 9 11.56 -1.41 -6.16
C VAL A 9 10.77 -0.09 -6.19
N TYR A 10 9.51 -0.10 -5.74
CA TYR A 10 8.72 1.13 -5.62
C TYR A 10 9.37 2.13 -4.66
N GLY A 11 9.90 1.64 -3.55
CA GLY A 11 10.58 2.43 -2.53
C GLY A 11 11.86 3.09 -3.03
N LEU A 12 12.70 2.34 -3.75
CA LEU A 12 13.91 2.86 -4.38
C LEU A 12 13.58 3.92 -5.45
N GLY A 13 12.57 3.68 -6.27
CA GLY A 13 12.08 4.69 -7.20
C GLY A 13 11.53 5.92 -6.47
N GLY A 14 10.87 5.74 -5.33
CA GLY A 14 10.45 6.83 -4.45
C GLY A 14 11.60 7.61 -3.84
N CYS A 15 12.72 6.97 -3.50
CA CYS A 15 13.93 7.66 -3.06
C CYS A 15 14.53 8.51 -4.19
N ILE A 16 14.57 7.99 -5.42
CA ILE A 16 15.01 8.76 -6.60
C ILE A 16 14.09 9.97 -6.81
N LEU A 17 12.77 9.78 -6.78
CA LEU A 17 11.82 10.89 -6.92
C LEU A 17 11.94 11.91 -5.79
N PHE A 18 12.15 11.45 -4.55
CA PHE A 18 12.37 12.34 -3.42
C PHE A 18 13.62 13.21 -3.63
N LEU A 19 14.73 12.60 -4.05
CA LEU A 19 15.95 13.34 -4.37
C LEU A 19 15.70 14.37 -5.49
N LEU A 20 15.00 13.98 -6.55
CA LEU A 20 14.67 14.88 -7.66
C LEU A 20 13.75 16.03 -7.23
N MET A 21 12.71 15.78 -6.44
CA MET A 21 11.76 16.81 -6.02
C MET A 21 12.37 17.83 -5.05
N PHE A 22 13.24 17.38 -4.14
CA PHE A 22 13.74 18.22 -3.05
C PHE A 22 15.14 18.80 -3.29
N PHE A 23 15.97 18.14 -4.09
CA PHE A 23 17.36 18.56 -4.34
C PHE A 23 17.64 18.97 -5.79
N SER A 24 16.66 18.87 -6.70
CA SER A 24 16.81 19.38 -8.06
C SER A 24 16.03 20.68 -8.24
N GLU A 25 16.67 21.66 -8.87
CA GLU A 25 16.05 22.94 -9.27
C GLU A 25 15.28 22.83 -10.60
N HIS A 26 15.36 21.68 -11.27
CA HIS A 26 14.79 21.52 -12.60
C HIS A 26 13.24 21.55 -12.54
N PRO A 27 12.56 22.38 -13.34
CA PRO A 27 11.10 22.60 -13.21
C PRO A 27 10.25 21.35 -13.46
N ALA A 28 10.79 20.36 -14.19
CA ALA A 28 10.10 19.09 -14.42
C ALA A 28 10.13 18.12 -13.21
N THR A 29 10.89 18.42 -12.15
CA THR A 29 10.99 17.53 -10.99
C THR A 29 9.97 17.84 -9.91
N ASN A 30 9.40 19.05 -9.86
CA ASN A 30 8.43 19.46 -8.85
C ASN A 30 7.35 20.38 -9.47
N PRO A 31 6.05 20.05 -9.36
CA PRO A 31 5.44 18.88 -8.69
C PRO A 31 5.51 17.59 -9.52
N ASN A 32 5.77 16.45 -8.86
CA ASN A 32 5.77 15.14 -9.50
C ASN A 32 4.78 14.17 -8.83
N TRP A 33 3.63 13.98 -9.47
CA TRP A 33 2.54 13.13 -8.98
C TRP A 33 2.85 11.64 -8.98
N ASN A 34 3.93 11.21 -9.65
CA ASN A 34 4.38 9.82 -9.57
C ASN A 34 4.78 9.44 -8.14
N PHE A 35 5.07 10.41 -7.28
CA PHE A 35 5.40 10.16 -5.88
C PHE A 35 4.29 9.45 -5.10
N VAL A 36 3.02 9.55 -5.54
CA VAL A 36 1.91 8.86 -4.87
C VAL A 36 2.06 7.34 -4.93
N TRP A 37 2.50 6.82 -6.08
CA TRP A 37 2.72 5.38 -6.27
C TRP A 37 4.20 4.97 -6.13
N LEU A 38 5.14 5.89 -6.35
CA LEU A 38 6.56 5.74 -6.03
C LEU A 38 6.90 6.56 -4.78
N ASN A 39 6.58 6.02 -3.61
CA ASN A 39 6.83 6.69 -2.34
C ASN A 39 7.97 6.03 -1.53
N ILE A 40 8.72 6.84 -0.79
CA ILE A 40 9.80 6.37 0.11
C ILE A 40 9.29 5.44 1.22
N PHE A 41 8.02 5.59 1.61
CA PHE A 41 7.40 4.78 2.66
C PHE A 41 7.25 3.31 2.24
N ALA A 42 7.21 3.02 0.94
CA ALA A 42 7.21 1.65 0.42
C ALA A 42 8.49 0.89 0.77
N LEU A 43 9.65 1.58 0.79
CA LEU A 43 10.92 0.98 1.20
C LEU A 43 10.89 0.60 2.68
N VAL A 44 10.39 1.52 3.52
CA VAL A 44 10.22 1.29 4.96
C VAL A 44 9.27 0.11 5.20
N ALA A 45 8.14 0.06 4.49
CA ALA A 45 7.17 -1.03 4.59
C ALA A 45 7.80 -2.38 4.22
N ALA A 46 8.61 -2.45 3.16
CA ALA A 46 9.29 -3.67 2.73
C ALA A 46 10.19 -4.27 3.83
N ILE A 47 10.91 -3.43 4.58
CA ILE A 47 11.73 -3.84 5.73
C ILE A 47 10.82 -4.36 6.85
N LEU A 48 9.74 -3.64 7.15
CA LEU A 48 8.83 -3.96 8.26
C LEU A 48 8.00 -5.24 8.04
N PHE A 49 7.88 -5.75 6.80
CA PHE A 49 7.14 -6.98 6.51
C PHE A 49 7.63 -8.21 7.30
N TRP A 50 8.91 -8.23 7.67
CA TRP A 50 9.53 -9.36 8.37
C TRP A 50 9.40 -9.25 9.89
N ALA A 51 9.10 -8.07 10.42
CA ALA A 51 9.03 -7.84 11.84
C ALA A 51 7.62 -8.18 12.38
N LYS A 52 7.53 -9.28 13.14
CA LYS A 52 6.29 -9.71 13.81
C LYS A 52 5.62 -8.63 14.70
N PRO A 53 6.34 -7.83 15.51
CA PRO A 53 5.69 -6.86 16.41
C PRO A 53 5.03 -5.70 15.67
N VAL A 54 5.49 -5.37 14.46
CA VAL A 54 5.01 -4.20 13.69
C VAL A 54 3.93 -4.55 12.67
N LYS A 55 3.37 -5.76 12.70
CA LYS A 55 2.30 -6.18 11.79
C LYS A 55 1.12 -5.19 11.77
N LYS A 56 0.78 -4.58 12.91
CA LYS A 56 -0.28 -3.56 12.98
C LYS A 56 0.09 -2.30 12.18
N ALA A 57 1.34 -1.85 12.25
CA ALA A 57 1.82 -0.70 11.49
C ALA A 57 1.84 -1.00 9.97
N VAL A 58 2.35 -2.17 9.58
CA VAL A 58 2.32 -2.64 8.18
C VAL A 58 0.89 -2.68 7.62
N ASN A 59 -0.05 -3.13 8.44
CA ASN A 59 -1.46 -3.17 8.10
C ASN A 59 -2.06 -1.77 7.88
N ILE A 60 -1.70 -0.80 8.73
CA ILE A 60 -2.11 0.60 8.58
C ILE A 60 -1.51 1.19 7.30
N TYR A 61 -0.23 0.93 7.05
CA TYR A 61 0.43 1.33 5.80
C TYR A 61 -0.32 0.82 4.57
N HIS A 62 -0.67 -0.47 4.52
CA HIS A 62 -1.43 -1.01 3.38
C HIS A 62 -2.80 -0.34 3.20
N PHE A 63 -3.45 0.05 4.28
CA PHE A 63 -4.72 0.79 4.22
C PHE A 63 -4.52 2.20 3.66
N ILE A 64 -3.55 2.95 4.18
CA ILE A 64 -3.22 4.31 3.70
C ILE A 64 -2.81 4.26 2.22
N ASN A 65 -1.91 3.35 1.86
CA ASN A 65 -1.42 3.19 0.50
C ASN A 65 -2.56 2.79 -0.46
N PHE A 66 -3.48 1.92 -0.04
CA PHE A 66 -4.65 1.57 -0.83
C PHE A 66 -5.60 2.76 -1.03
N ALA A 67 -5.87 3.54 0.02
CA ALA A 67 -6.71 4.73 -0.06
C ALA A 67 -6.09 5.81 -0.97
N ALA A 68 -4.80 6.10 -0.79
CA ALA A 68 -4.07 7.06 -1.61
C ALA A 68 -4.06 6.67 -3.09
N LEU A 69 -3.78 5.40 -3.40
CA LEU A 69 -3.80 4.90 -4.78
C LEU A 69 -5.21 4.87 -5.37
N THR A 70 -6.24 4.63 -4.56
CA THR A 70 -7.63 4.70 -5.04
C THR A 70 -7.98 6.12 -5.44
N LEU A 71 -7.65 7.12 -4.60
CA LEU A 71 -7.86 8.53 -4.93
C LEU A 71 -7.05 8.93 -6.17
N PHE A 72 -5.78 8.55 -6.22
CA PHE A 72 -4.93 8.81 -7.38
C PHE A 72 -5.50 8.24 -8.67
N LEU A 73 -5.86 6.96 -8.69
CA LEU A 73 -6.41 6.30 -9.89
C LEU A 73 -7.82 6.81 -10.26
N LEU A 74 -8.60 7.35 -9.32
CA LEU A 74 -9.90 7.95 -9.62
C LEU A 74 -9.79 9.37 -10.16
N PHE A 75 -8.83 10.14 -9.66
CA PHE A 75 -8.69 11.58 -9.96
C PHE A 75 -7.48 11.91 -10.84
N TRP A 76 -6.78 10.93 -11.39
CA TRP A 76 -5.57 11.17 -12.19
C TRP A 76 -5.82 12.10 -13.39
N TRP A 77 -7.03 12.06 -13.96
CA TRP A 77 -7.43 12.89 -15.10
C TRP A 77 -7.64 14.38 -14.74
N LEU A 78 -7.72 14.73 -13.45
CA LEU A 78 -7.69 16.13 -12.98
C LEU A 78 -6.25 16.64 -12.80
N LEU A 79 -5.27 15.75 -12.73
CA LEU A 79 -3.90 16.15 -12.46
C LEU A 79 -3.31 16.84 -13.71
N PRO A 80 -2.50 17.89 -13.54
CA PRO A 80 -1.86 18.57 -14.66
C PRO A 80 -0.79 17.71 -15.36
N GLN A 81 -0.42 16.58 -14.76
CA GLN A 81 0.63 15.69 -15.25
C GLN A 81 0.06 14.53 -16.06
N GLN A 82 0.45 14.44 -17.33
CA GLN A 82 0.12 13.30 -18.19
C GLN A 82 0.85 12.04 -17.70
N LEU A 83 0.08 10.97 -17.46
CA LEU A 83 0.61 9.67 -17.03
C LEU A 83 0.63 8.68 -18.20
N PRO A 84 1.78 8.08 -18.52
CA PRO A 84 1.81 7.01 -19.50
C PRO A 84 1.02 5.81 -18.98
N VAL A 85 0.42 5.04 -19.89
CA VAL A 85 -0.38 3.85 -19.56
C VAL A 85 0.39 2.87 -18.67
N ALA A 86 1.71 2.72 -18.90
CA ALA A 86 2.56 1.89 -18.06
C ALA A 86 2.56 2.35 -16.59
N GLY A 87 2.61 3.67 -16.32
CA GLY A 87 2.56 4.20 -14.95
C GLY A 87 1.24 3.90 -14.25
N ILE A 88 0.13 3.91 -14.99
CA ILE A 88 -1.19 3.51 -14.49
C ILE A 88 -1.18 2.01 -14.13
N LEU A 89 -0.66 1.15 -15.01
CA LEU A 89 -0.59 -0.29 -14.77
C LEU A 89 0.30 -0.63 -13.55
N PHE A 90 1.44 0.04 -13.40
CA PHE A 90 2.28 -0.12 -12.21
C PHE A 90 1.55 0.33 -10.95
N SER A 91 0.92 1.50 -10.96
CA SER A 91 0.10 2.00 -9.86
C SER A 91 -1.02 1.02 -9.48
N MET A 92 -1.71 0.45 -10.47
CA MET A 92 -2.74 -0.58 -10.28
C MET A 92 -2.18 -1.86 -9.67
N SER A 93 -0.98 -2.29 -10.05
CA SER A 93 -0.35 -3.47 -9.45
C SER A 93 -0.09 -3.28 -7.95
N MET A 94 0.37 -2.08 -7.56
CA MET A 94 0.62 -1.73 -6.16
C MET A 94 -0.71 -1.59 -5.39
N TRP A 95 -1.72 -0.99 -6.03
CA TRP A 95 -3.08 -0.86 -5.49
C TRP A 95 -3.68 -2.23 -5.20
N LEU A 96 -3.61 -3.16 -6.15
CA LEU A 96 -4.13 -4.52 -6.01
C LEU A 96 -3.46 -5.26 -4.86
N ARG A 97 -2.12 -5.17 -4.77
CA ARG A 97 -1.35 -5.80 -3.68
C ARG A 97 -1.70 -5.23 -2.31
N SER A 98 -1.85 -3.92 -2.20
CA SER A 98 -2.25 -3.27 -0.95
C SER A 98 -3.69 -3.60 -0.58
N GLY A 99 -4.61 -3.57 -1.55
CA GLY A 99 -6.01 -3.90 -1.37
C GLY A 99 -6.24 -5.34 -0.96
N MET A 100 -5.52 -6.29 -1.56
CA MET A 100 -5.61 -7.70 -1.19
C MET A 100 -5.15 -7.95 0.25
N ASN A 101 -4.07 -7.27 0.68
CA ASN A 101 -3.63 -7.34 2.07
C ASN A 101 -4.69 -6.81 3.05
N VAL A 102 -5.33 -5.67 2.75
CA VAL A 102 -6.42 -5.11 3.57
C VAL A 102 -7.64 -6.05 3.59
N PHE A 103 -8.00 -6.63 2.45
CA PHE A 103 -9.10 -7.58 2.34
C PHE A 103 -8.85 -8.84 3.18
N MET A 104 -7.66 -9.45 3.05
CA MET A 104 -7.26 -10.64 3.81
C MET A 104 -7.28 -10.37 5.32
N GLN A 105 -6.81 -9.20 5.76
CA GLN A 105 -6.89 -8.81 7.16
C GLN A 105 -8.32 -8.69 7.66
N THR A 106 -9.20 -8.08 6.86
CA THR A 106 -10.62 -7.94 7.22
C THR A 106 -11.29 -9.29 7.33
N LYS A 107 -11.01 -10.22 6.40
CA LYS A 107 -11.49 -11.60 6.46
C LYS A 107 -10.99 -12.32 7.71
N ARG A 108 -9.69 -12.24 8.01
CA ARG A 108 -9.09 -12.82 9.23
C ARG A 108 -9.73 -12.27 10.51
N ARG A 109 -9.98 -10.95 10.58
CA ARG A 109 -10.65 -10.31 11.73
C ARG A 109 -12.07 -10.82 11.91
N LYS A 110 -12.85 -10.94 10.83
CA LYS A 110 -14.23 -11.49 10.88
C LYS A 110 -14.24 -12.95 11.35
N VAL A 111 -13.32 -13.76 10.82
CA VAL A 111 -13.16 -15.18 11.20
C VAL A 111 -12.77 -15.32 12.68
N ASN A 112 -11.77 -14.56 13.14
CA ASN A 112 -11.40 -14.57 14.56
C ASN A 112 -12.55 -14.14 15.48
N LYS A 113 -13.30 -13.09 15.12
CA LYS A 113 -14.51 -12.69 15.87
C LYS A 113 -15.55 -13.81 15.94
N ARG A 114 -15.68 -14.62 14.89
CA ARG A 114 -16.60 -15.77 14.87
C ARG A 114 -16.15 -16.84 15.87
N TYR A 115 -14.87 -17.18 15.90
CA TYR A 115 -14.32 -18.19 16.83
C TYR A 115 -14.39 -17.77 18.30
N VAL A 116 -14.25 -16.46 18.58
CA VAL A 116 -14.35 -15.89 19.93
C VAL A 116 -15.82 -15.60 20.34
N SER A 117 -16.78 -15.75 19.43
CA SER A 117 -18.19 -15.50 19.73
C SER A 117 -18.75 -16.55 20.69
N SER A 118 -19.50 -16.12 21.71
CA SER A 118 -20.15 -17.03 22.67
C SER A 118 -21.03 -18.07 21.98
N LYS A 119 -21.68 -17.73 20.86
CA LYS A 119 -22.48 -18.69 20.07
C LYS A 119 -21.64 -19.84 19.53
N TYR A 120 -20.42 -19.55 19.07
CA TYR A 120 -19.50 -20.58 18.59
C TYR A 120 -18.95 -21.42 19.75
N MET A 121 -18.62 -20.78 20.87
CA MET A 121 -18.18 -21.48 22.08
C MET A 121 -19.28 -22.41 22.60
N LYS A 122 -20.54 -21.97 22.69
CA LYS A 122 -21.66 -22.81 23.16
C LYS A 122 -21.94 -24.00 22.24
N ALA A 123 -21.89 -23.78 20.92
CA ALA A 123 -22.09 -24.85 19.93
C ALA A 123 -21.04 -25.99 20.03
N GLY A 124 -19.83 -25.70 20.51
CA GLY A 124 -18.79 -26.72 20.74
C GLY A 124 -19.01 -27.57 21.99
N TRP A 125 -19.88 -27.15 22.91
CA TRP A 125 -20.13 -27.82 24.19
C TRP A 125 -21.44 -28.63 24.21
N GLY A 126 -22.09 -28.79 23.05
CA GLY A 126 -23.25 -29.68 22.91
C GLY A 126 -24.55 -29.19 23.54
N GLN A 127 -24.71 -27.88 23.77
CA GLN A 127 -25.96 -27.24 24.19
C GLN A 127 -26.62 -26.45 23.06
#